data_AF-A0A969XXI6-F1
#
_entry.id   AF-A0A969XXI6-F1
#
_cell.length_a   1.000
_cell.length_b   1.000
_cell.length_c   1.000
_cell.angle_alpha   90.00
_cell.angle_beta   90.00
_cell.angle_gamma   90.00
#
_symmetry.space_group_name_H-M   'P 1'
#
loop_
_entity.id
_entity.type
_entity.pdbx_description
1 polymer ?
#
loop_
_entity_poly.entity_id
_entity_poly.type
_entity_poly.pdbx_seq_one_letter_code
_entity_poly.pdbx_strand_id
1 'polypeptide(L)'
;MTRLVFKLLLSVIALPLAVVVFFLAMTVADALGLFRWYGGTRPLISELAQSVPVGLAALTVAVLWTLVWRRRIGWTSWRRVATVLVMMGCLAMPVASAVLQYNGAHGDLPFLVTGLYVLLVPVLLAWIWRSSRREEAERLDAWLAAPTPQCPYCQANLTGRWAPQCPYCGGDLAARASAGANA
;
A
#
# COMPACT_ATOMS: atom_id res chain seq x y z
N MET A 1 -2.29 -14.10 17.34
CA MET A 1 -0.92 -13.80 16.83
C MET A 1 -0.83 -13.75 15.32
N THR A 2 -1.51 -14.65 14.59
CA THR A 2 -1.48 -14.70 13.11
C THR A 2 -1.75 -13.36 12.41
N ARG A 3 -2.67 -12.52 12.89
CA ARG A 3 -3.10 -11.31 12.15
C ARG A 3 -2.11 -10.14 12.11
N LEU A 4 -1.26 -9.94 13.13
CA LEU A 4 -0.29 -8.83 13.15
C LEU A 4 1.01 -9.24 12.45
N VAL A 5 1.44 -10.49 12.68
CA VAL A 5 2.48 -11.16 11.91
C VAL A 5 2.10 -11.20 10.42
N PHE A 6 0.84 -11.45 10.08
CA PHE A 6 0.35 -11.39 8.70
C PHE A 6 0.41 -9.97 8.10
N LYS A 7 0.25 -8.90 8.89
CA LYS A 7 0.40 -7.52 8.38
C LYS A 7 1.84 -7.20 8.03
N LEU A 8 2.76 -7.54 8.94
CA LEU A 8 4.20 -7.38 8.73
C LEU A 8 4.69 -8.27 7.59
N LEU A 9 4.33 -9.56 7.59
CA LEU A 9 4.60 -10.48 6.50
C LEU A 9 4.05 -9.95 5.19
N LEU A 10 2.81 -9.43 5.17
CA LEU A 10 2.24 -8.99 3.91
C LEU A 10 2.86 -7.69 3.41
N SER A 11 3.27 -6.75 4.28
CA SER A 11 4.11 -5.63 3.83
C SER A 11 5.48 -6.10 3.32
N VAL A 12 6.06 -7.12 3.96
CA VAL A 12 7.34 -7.72 3.59
C VAL A 12 7.22 -8.57 2.32
N ILE A 13 6.05 -9.13 2.01
CA ILE A 13 5.77 -9.95 0.82
C ILE A 13 5.28 -9.09 -0.36
N ALA A 14 4.57 -7.99 -0.11
CA ALA A 14 4.08 -7.11 -1.18
C ALA A 14 5.22 -6.52 -2.00
N LEU A 15 6.33 -6.17 -1.35
CA LEU A 15 7.52 -5.61 -1.98
C LEU A 15 8.24 -6.61 -2.92
N PRO A 16 8.61 -7.84 -2.48
CA PRO A 16 9.19 -8.84 -3.37
C PRO A 16 8.19 -9.31 -4.42
N LEU A 17 6.88 -9.37 -4.12
CA LEU A 17 5.88 -9.68 -5.14
C LEU A 17 5.82 -8.61 -6.24
N ALA A 18 5.92 -7.33 -5.88
CA ALA A 18 6.03 -6.25 -6.86
C ALA A 18 7.30 -6.36 -7.70
N VAL A 19 8.42 -6.76 -7.11
CA VAL A 19 9.67 -7.05 -7.83
C VAL A 19 9.49 -8.22 -8.80
N VAL A 20 8.82 -9.31 -8.39
CA VAL A 20 8.51 -10.44 -9.27
C VAL A 20 7.63 -10.00 -10.44
N VAL A 21 6.58 -9.21 -10.18
CA VAL A 21 5.71 -8.67 -11.23
C VAL A 21 6.49 -7.77 -12.20
N PHE A 22 7.39 -6.93 -11.67
CA PHE A 22 8.27 -6.09 -12.49
C PHE A 22 9.15 -6.93 -13.42
N PHE A 23 9.87 -7.92 -12.88
CA PHE A 23 10.74 -8.78 -13.68
C PHE A 23 9.95 -9.59 -14.70
N LEU A 24 8.79 -10.14 -14.31
CA LEU A 24 7.92 -10.87 -15.24
C LEU A 24 7.45 -9.98 -16.39
N ALA A 25 7.01 -8.75 -16.10
CA ALA A 25 6.59 -7.79 -17.12
C ALA A 25 7.75 -7.41 -18.06
N MET A 26 8.96 -7.22 -17.52
CA MET A 26 10.17 -7.00 -18.32
C MET A 26 10.49 -8.20 -19.21
N THR A 27 10.47 -9.43 -18.68
CA THR A 27 10.71 -10.65 -19.48
C THR A 27 9.69 -10.82 -20.60
N VAL A 28 8.41 -10.54 -20.32
CA VAL A 28 7.34 -10.60 -21.34
C VAL A 28 7.57 -9.53 -22.41
N ALA A 29 7.91 -8.30 -22.03
CA ALA A 29 8.18 -7.23 -22.99
C ALA A 29 9.40 -7.54 -23.87
N ASP A 30 10.45 -8.16 -23.31
CA ASP A 30 11.61 -8.61 -24.08
C ASP A 30 11.27 -9.76 -25.03
N ALA A 31 10.53 -10.76 -24.55
CA ALA A 31 10.10 -11.91 -25.36
C ALA A 31 9.21 -11.49 -26.54
N LEU A 32 8.40 -10.44 -26.37
CA LEU A 32 7.59 -9.83 -27.43
C LEU A 32 8.41 -8.95 -28.38
N GLY A 33 9.72 -8.80 -28.16
CA GLY A 33 10.61 -7.99 -28.98
C GLY A 33 10.38 -6.48 -28.83
N LEU A 34 9.66 -6.03 -27.79
CA LEU A 34 9.36 -4.60 -27.60
C LEU A 34 10.62 -3.77 -27.28
N PHE A 35 11.69 -4.43 -26.83
CA PHE A 35 13.00 -3.81 -26.59
C PHE A 35 13.99 -3.96 -27.75
N ARG A 36 13.73 -4.87 -28.70
CA ARG A 36 14.64 -5.13 -29.82
C ARG A 36 14.37 -4.15 -30.93
N TRP A 37 15.19 -3.12 -31.01
CA TRP A 37 15.07 -2.11 -32.03
C TRP A 37 16.36 -2.02 -32.88
N TYR A 38 16.18 -2.06 -34.20
CA TYR A 38 17.23 -2.10 -35.22
C TYR A 38 17.14 -0.84 -36.11
N GLY A 39 17.78 0.27 -35.70
CA GLY A 39 18.17 1.44 -36.55
C GLY A 39 17.10 2.50 -36.91
N GLY A 40 17.33 3.78 -36.57
CA GLY A 40 16.39 4.94 -36.74
C GLY A 40 16.06 5.83 -35.48
N THR A 41 14.87 6.43 -35.41
CA THR A 41 14.30 7.07 -34.20
C THR A 41 13.54 6.06 -33.33
N ARG A 42 13.67 6.12 -32.00
CA ARG A 42 12.94 5.23 -31.09
C ARG A 42 11.43 5.54 -31.13
N PRO A 43 10.56 4.57 -31.46
CA PRO A 43 9.12 4.81 -31.45
C PRO A 43 8.62 5.02 -30.01
N LEU A 44 7.61 5.87 -29.82
CA LEU A 44 6.96 6.08 -28.51
C LEU A 44 6.55 4.76 -27.85
N ILE A 45 6.18 3.76 -28.65
CA ILE A 45 5.79 2.43 -28.18
C ILE A 45 6.93 1.72 -27.44
N SER A 46 8.20 1.86 -27.87
CA SER A 46 9.32 1.23 -27.16
C SER A 46 9.61 1.91 -25.83
N GLU A 47 9.45 3.23 -25.75
CA GLU A 47 9.62 3.98 -24.50
C GLU A 47 8.51 3.68 -23.48
N LEU A 48 7.27 3.53 -23.98
CA LEU A 48 6.15 3.04 -23.18
C LEU A 48 6.40 1.61 -22.69
N ALA A 49 6.86 0.71 -23.55
CA ALA A 49 7.13 -0.69 -23.18
C ALA A 49 8.17 -0.82 -22.05
N GLN A 50 9.14 0.10 -21.96
CA GLN A 50 10.12 0.15 -20.87
C GLN A 50 9.54 0.74 -19.57
N SER A 51 8.64 1.70 -19.68
CA SER A 51 8.10 2.43 -18.52
C SER A 51 6.91 1.72 -17.88
N VAL A 52 6.09 1.00 -18.65
CA VAL A 52 4.87 0.30 -18.18
C VAL A 52 5.13 -0.71 -17.05
N PRO A 53 6.16 -1.57 -17.09
CA PRO A 53 6.47 -2.51 -16.01
C PRO A 53 6.60 -1.83 -14.63
N VAL A 54 7.19 -0.63 -14.59
CA VAL A 54 7.38 0.14 -13.36
C VAL A 54 6.04 0.59 -12.79
N GLY A 55 5.15 1.11 -13.63
CA GLY A 55 3.80 1.50 -13.22
C GLY A 55 2.95 0.33 -12.76
N LEU A 56 3.04 -0.83 -13.44
CA LEU A 56 2.35 -2.05 -13.04
C LEU A 56 2.82 -2.57 -11.68
N ALA A 57 4.13 -2.50 -11.40
CA ALA A 57 4.68 -2.87 -10.09
C ALA A 57 4.13 -1.96 -8.97
N ALA A 58 4.16 -0.64 -9.17
CA ALA A 58 3.58 0.33 -8.22
C ALA A 58 2.08 0.12 -8.00
N LEU A 59 1.33 -0.10 -9.09
CA LEU A 59 -0.10 -0.37 -9.03
C LEU A 59 -0.40 -1.66 -8.26
N THR A 60 0.41 -2.71 -8.46
CA THR A 60 0.28 -3.97 -7.73
C THR A 60 0.45 -3.76 -6.24
N VAL A 61 1.48 -3.01 -5.81
CA VAL A 61 1.65 -2.62 -4.40
C VAL A 61 0.41 -1.89 -3.89
N ALA A 62 -0.09 -0.90 -4.64
CA ALA A 62 -1.24 -0.11 -4.24
C ALA A 62 -2.52 -0.93 -4.09
N VAL A 63 -2.79 -1.83 -5.03
CA VAL A 63 -3.96 -2.72 -5.00
C VAL A 63 -3.85 -3.69 -3.83
N LEU A 64 -2.71 -4.37 -3.66
CA LEU A 64 -2.54 -5.33 -2.57
C LEU A 64 -2.65 -4.65 -1.20
N TRP A 65 -2.02 -3.49 -1.03
CA TRP A 65 -2.14 -2.70 0.19
C TRP A 65 -3.61 -2.37 0.48
N THR A 66 -4.31 -1.83 -0.52
CA THR A 66 -5.73 -1.47 -0.41
C THR A 66 -6.61 -2.68 -0.04
N LEU A 67 -6.39 -3.84 -0.69
CA LEU A 67 -7.14 -5.08 -0.44
C LEU A 67 -6.95 -5.61 0.98
N VAL A 68 -5.78 -5.41 1.58
CA VAL A 68 -5.48 -5.85 2.94
C VAL A 68 -6.09 -4.92 3.97
N TRP A 69 -5.99 -3.61 3.76
CA TRP A 69 -6.43 -2.63 4.73
C TRP A 69 -7.92 -2.31 4.66
N ARG A 70 -8.59 -2.51 3.50
CA ARG A 70 -10.03 -2.24 3.33
C ARG A 70 -10.95 -2.95 4.30
N ARG A 71 -10.56 -4.12 4.81
CA ARG A 71 -11.35 -4.90 5.76
C ARG A 71 -11.14 -4.48 7.22
N ARG A 72 -10.11 -3.67 7.49
CA ARG A 72 -9.67 -3.32 8.85
C ARG A 72 -9.96 -1.88 9.19
N ILE A 73 -9.93 -1.01 8.19
CA ILE A 73 -10.07 0.42 8.32
C ILE A 73 -11.27 0.84 7.47
N GLY A 74 -12.16 1.63 8.07
CA GLY A 74 -13.34 2.14 7.39
C GLY A 74 -12.97 3.01 6.18
N TRP A 75 -13.68 2.79 5.07
CA TRP A 75 -13.55 3.59 3.86
C TRP A 75 -14.26 4.94 4.03
N THR A 76 -13.52 5.95 4.43
CA THR A 76 -13.96 7.35 4.35
C THR A 76 -13.92 7.82 2.90
N SER A 77 -14.77 8.78 2.52
CA SER A 77 -14.78 9.36 1.17
C SER A 77 -13.40 9.89 0.77
N TRP A 78 -12.70 10.55 1.70
CA TRP A 78 -11.33 11.02 1.53
C TRP A 78 -10.35 9.89 1.17
N ARG A 79 -10.36 8.77 1.91
CA ARG A 79 -9.47 7.63 1.63
C ARG A 79 -9.74 7.02 0.25
N ARG A 80 -11.00 6.98 -0.19
CA ARG A 80 -11.34 6.48 -1.54
C ARG A 80 -10.69 7.35 -2.60
N VAL A 81 -10.94 8.66 -2.52
CA VAL A 81 -10.41 9.65 -3.47
C VAL A 81 -8.89 9.61 -3.47
N ALA A 82 -8.24 9.67 -2.31
CA ALA A 82 -6.79 9.64 -2.21
C ALA A 82 -6.19 8.32 -2.76
N THR A 83 -6.79 7.17 -2.47
CA THR A 83 -6.33 5.88 -3.00
C THR A 83 -6.49 5.82 -4.53
N VAL A 84 -7.62 6.31 -5.06
CA VAL A 84 -7.85 6.39 -6.51
C VAL A 84 -6.82 7.31 -7.17
N LEU A 85 -6.53 8.48 -6.58
CA LEU A 85 -5.49 9.38 -7.10
C LEU A 85 -4.11 8.73 -7.13
N VAL A 86 -3.73 7.96 -6.10
CA VAL A 86 -2.47 7.20 -6.10
C VAL A 86 -2.47 6.14 -7.20
N MET A 87 -3.57 5.40 -7.39
CA MET A 87 -3.67 4.39 -8.46
C MET A 87 -3.59 5.04 -9.85
N MET A 88 -4.27 6.16 -10.06
CA MET A 88 -4.19 6.94 -11.31
C MET A 88 -2.76 7.45 -11.54
N GLY A 89 -2.06 7.89 -10.51
CA GLY A 89 -0.65 8.29 -10.62
C GLY A 89 0.26 7.12 -10.99
N CYS A 90 0.01 5.90 -10.50
CA CYS A 90 0.75 4.69 -10.92
C CYS A 90 0.63 4.40 -12.42
N LEU A 91 -0.49 4.80 -13.05
CA LEU A 91 -0.71 4.66 -14.48
C LEU A 91 -0.20 5.86 -15.28
N ALA A 92 -0.36 7.08 -14.76
CA ALA A 92 0.02 8.31 -15.45
C ALA A 92 1.53 8.56 -15.47
N MET A 93 2.24 8.25 -14.39
CA MET A 93 3.69 8.48 -14.28
C MET A 93 4.53 7.74 -15.34
N PRO A 94 4.35 6.44 -15.62
CA PRO A 94 5.10 5.78 -16.69
C PRO A 94 4.79 6.33 -18.08
N VAL A 95 3.53 6.74 -18.32
CA VAL A 95 3.15 7.38 -19.60
C VAL A 95 3.82 8.75 -19.75
N ALA A 96 3.79 9.57 -18.69
CA ALA A 96 4.46 10.86 -18.68
C ALA A 96 5.98 10.71 -18.87
N SER A 97 6.60 9.73 -18.20
CA SER A 97 8.03 9.41 -18.37
C SER A 97 8.36 9.02 -19.81
N ALA A 98 7.55 8.14 -20.42
CA ALA A 98 7.75 7.73 -21.81
C ALA A 98 7.59 8.91 -22.80
N VAL A 99 6.60 9.78 -22.58
CA VAL A 99 6.41 10.99 -23.41
C VAL A 99 7.59 11.95 -23.27
N LEU A 100 8.09 12.19 -22.05
CA LEU A 100 9.27 13.04 -21.85
C LEU A 100 10.50 12.49 -22.57
N GLN A 101 10.77 11.19 -22.43
CA GLN A 101 11.89 10.53 -23.12
C GLN A 101 11.76 10.60 -24.64
N TYR A 102 10.55 10.39 -25.16
CA TYR A 102 10.26 10.51 -26.59
C TYR A 102 10.51 11.92 -27.14
N ASN A 103 10.24 12.97 -26.35
CA ASN A 103 10.48 14.36 -26.74
C ASN A 103 11.94 14.81 -26.55
N GLY A 104 12.87 13.89 -26.38
CA GLY A 104 14.29 14.20 -26.29
C GLY A 104 14.76 14.61 -24.90
N ALA A 105 13.96 14.38 -23.85
CA ALA A 105 14.47 14.41 -22.47
C ALA A 105 15.39 13.20 -22.26
N HIS A 106 16.60 13.30 -22.78
CA HIS A 106 17.64 12.29 -22.67
C HIS A 106 18.35 12.45 -21.31
N GLY A 107 18.41 11.37 -20.54
CA GLY A 107 19.06 11.32 -19.24
C GLY A 107 18.31 10.43 -18.26
N ASP A 108 18.92 10.18 -17.11
CA ASP A 108 18.36 9.29 -16.09
C ASP A 108 17.18 9.90 -15.31
N LEU A 109 16.83 11.17 -15.59
CA LEU A 109 15.84 11.93 -14.82
C LEU A 109 14.42 11.34 -14.89
N PRO A 110 13.87 10.95 -16.05
CA PRO A 110 12.55 10.32 -16.11
C PRO A 110 12.50 8.97 -15.37
N PHE A 111 13.58 8.18 -15.46
CA PHE A 111 13.74 6.94 -14.69
C PHE A 111 13.82 7.20 -13.19
N LEU A 112 14.59 8.20 -12.76
CA LEU A 112 14.74 8.56 -11.36
C LEU A 112 13.42 9.06 -10.76
N VAL A 113 12.68 9.92 -11.48
CA VAL A 113 11.36 10.40 -11.07
C VAL A 113 10.38 9.24 -10.94
N THR A 114 10.37 8.32 -11.92
CA THR A 114 9.48 7.16 -11.90
C THR A 114 9.85 6.20 -10.75
N GLY A 115 11.14 5.93 -10.55
CA GLY A 115 11.63 5.08 -9.46
C GLY A 115 11.34 5.67 -8.08
N LEU A 116 11.54 6.98 -7.90
CA LEU A 116 11.20 7.69 -6.68
C LEU A 116 9.69 7.62 -6.40
N TYR A 117 8.86 7.73 -7.43
CA TYR A 117 7.41 7.58 -7.29
C TYR A 117 7.02 6.18 -6.79
N VAL A 118 7.64 5.10 -7.30
CA VAL A 118 7.40 3.73 -6.83
C VAL A 118 7.71 3.60 -5.33
N LEU A 119 8.82 4.20 -4.87
CA LEU A 119 9.20 4.21 -3.45
C LEU A 119 8.27 5.08 -2.60
N LEU A 120 7.69 6.13 -3.20
CA LEU A 120 6.77 7.04 -2.53
C LEU A 120 5.36 6.44 -2.35
N VAL A 121 4.90 5.59 -3.27
CA VAL A 121 3.58 4.93 -3.20
C VAL A 121 3.30 4.23 -1.86
N PRO A 122 4.17 3.35 -1.31
CA PRO A 122 3.90 2.71 -0.02
C PRO A 122 3.86 3.73 1.13
N VAL A 123 4.65 4.81 1.08
CA VAL A 123 4.63 5.87 2.08
C VAL A 123 3.31 6.63 2.05
N LEU A 124 2.84 7.01 0.85
CA LEU A 124 1.56 7.67 0.65
C LEU A 124 0.40 6.79 1.13
N LEU A 125 0.42 5.50 0.79
CA LEU A 125 -0.61 4.56 1.21
C LEU A 125 -0.58 4.33 2.73
N ALA A 126 0.59 4.23 3.34
CA ALA A 126 0.70 4.15 4.80
C ALA A 126 0.13 5.40 5.49
N TRP A 127 0.34 6.58 4.89
CA TRP A 127 -0.20 7.84 5.39
C TRP A 127 -1.73 7.94 5.19
N ILE A 128 -2.25 7.62 4.00
CA ILE A 128 -3.70 7.61 3.69
C ILE A 128 -4.45 6.64 4.61
N TRP A 129 -3.87 5.47 4.84
CA TRP A 129 -4.45 4.41 5.66
C TRP A 129 -4.07 4.50 7.13
N ARG A 130 -3.44 5.59 7.58
CA ARG A 130 -3.22 5.83 9.00
C ARG A 130 -4.57 6.05 9.68
N SER A 131 -4.79 5.39 10.82
CA SER A 131 -5.96 5.66 11.66
C SER A 131 -5.87 7.05 12.26
N SER A 132 -6.97 7.78 12.24
CA SER A 132 -7.04 9.06 12.97
C SER A 132 -7.26 8.79 14.45
N ARG A 133 -6.78 9.70 15.32
CA ARG A 133 -7.03 9.60 16.77
C ARG A 133 -8.53 9.52 17.10
N ARG A 134 -9.35 10.22 16.31
CA ARG A 134 -10.81 10.20 16.44
C ARG A 134 -11.41 8.83 16.11
N GLU A 135 -10.99 8.22 15.00
CA GLU A 135 -11.42 6.85 14.63
C GLU A 135 -10.92 5.79 15.62
N GLU A 136 -9.81 6.04 16.30
CA GLU A 136 -9.30 5.19 17.38
C GLU A 136 -10.15 5.31 18.64
N ALA A 137 -10.51 6.54 19.03
CA ALA A 137 -11.41 6.80 20.15
C ALA A 137 -12.81 6.20 19.91
N GLU A 138 -13.42 6.48 18.75
CA GLU A 138 -14.75 5.94 18.39
C GLU A 138 -14.77 4.39 18.40
N ARG A 139 -13.68 3.74 17.98
CA ARG A 139 -13.54 2.28 18.05
C ARG A 139 -13.38 1.76 19.48
N LEU A 140 -12.66 2.49 20.32
CA LEU A 140 -12.51 2.15 21.73
C LEU A 140 -13.86 2.30 22.44
N ASP A 141 -14.57 3.40 22.22
CA ASP A 141 -15.88 3.67 22.82
C ASP A 141 -16.92 2.63 22.41
N ALA A 142 -17.00 2.30 21.11
CA ALA A 142 -17.90 1.26 20.61
C ALA A 142 -17.59 -0.11 21.23
N TRP A 143 -16.30 -0.39 21.46
CA TRP A 143 -15.87 -1.63 22.08
C TRP A 143 -16.09 -1.66 23.59
N LEU A 144 -16.03 -0.52 24.28
CA LEU A 144 -16.39 -0.41 25.69
C LEU A 144 -17.91 -0.59 25.89
N ALA A 145 -18.73 -0.08 24.97
CA ALA A 145 -20.18 -0.27 25.00
C ALA A 145 -20.62 -1.72 24.76
N ALA A 146 -19.89 -2.47 23.93
CA ALA A 146 -20.12 -3.89 23.68
C ALA A 146 -18.80 -4.68 23.78
N PRO A 147 -18.37 -5.03 25.01
CA PRO A 147 -17.07 -5.65 25.24
C PRO A 147 -16.92 -6.97 24.50
N THR A 148 -16.09 -6.99 23.45
CA THR A 148 -15.72 -8.24 22.77
C THR A 148 -14.38 -8.75 23.26
N PRO A 149 -14.11 -10.06 23.25
CA PRO A 149 -12.79 -10.59 23.62
C PRO A 149 -11.69 -10.18 22.62
N GLN A 150 -11.96 -9.36 21.60
CA GLN A 150 -10.97 -8.93 20.62
C GLN A 150 -10.54 -7.48 20.89
N CYS A 151 -9.24 -7.19 20.81
CA CYS A 151 -8.72 -5.83 20.95
C CYS A 151 -9.26 -4.88 19.85
N PRO A 152 -9.74 -3.66 20.16
CA PRO A 152 -10.27 -2.73 19.15
C PRO A 152 -9.20 -2.22 18.18
N TYR A 153 -7.92 -2.20 18.59
CA TYR A 153 -6.80 -1.73 17.77
C TYR A 153 -6.27 -2.80 16.80
N CYS A 154 -5.93 -3.98 17.33
CA CYS A 154 -5.26 -5.03 16.56
C CYS A 154 -6.13 -6.27 16.31
N GLN A 155 -7.31 -6.35 16.92
CA GLN A 155 -8.22 -7.50 16.89
C GLN A 155 -7.58 -8.81 17.37
N ALA A 156 -6.55 -8.71 18.22
CA ALA A 156 -6.01 -9.88 18.90
C ALA A 156 -6.99 -10.36 19.97
N ASN A 157 -7.04 -11.67 20.18
CA ASN A 157 -7.85 -12.27 21.24
C ASN A 157 -7.24 -11.91 22.61
N LEU A 158 -8.07 -11.33 23.47
CA LEU A 158 -7.82 -10.88 24.84
C LEU A 158 -8.54 -11.78 25.87
N THR A 159 -9.13 -12.90 25.45
CA THR A 159 -9.77 -13.86 26.37
C THR A 159 -8.79 -14.23 27.49
N GLY A 160 -9.24 -14.08 28.74
CA GLY A 160 -8.43 -14.37 29.93
C GLY A 160 -7.32 -13.35 30.22
N ARG A 161 -7.31 -12.17 29.58
CA ARG A 161 -6.30 -11.13 29.82
C ARG A 161 -6.95 -9.80 30.19
N TRP A 162 -6.59 -9.32 31.38
CA TRP A 162 -7.03 -8.04 31.95
C TRP A 162 -5.81 -7.14 32.18
N ALA A 163 -5.18 -6.72 31.08
CA ALA A 163 -4.08 -5.77 31.14
C ALA A 163 -4.57 -4.40 30.63
N PRO A 164 -4.14 -3.29 31.25
CA PRO A 164 -4.49 -1.94 30.78
C PRO A 164 -3.85 -1.63 29.42
N GLN A 165 -2.89 -2.43 28.95
CA GLN A 165 -2.33 -2.31 27.61
C GLN A 165 -2.48 -3.62 26.85
N CYS A 166 -2.76 -3.53 25.56
CA CYS A 166 -2.79 -4.68 24.69
C CYS A 166 -1.36 -5.21 24.48
N PRO A 167 -1.03 -6.46 24.88
CA PRO A 167 0.33 -6.99 24.79
C PRO A 167 0.80 -7.22 23.34
N TYR A 168 -0.10 -7.10 22.35
CA TYR A 168 0.22 -7.33 20.94
C TYR A 168 0.50 -6.05 20.16
N CYS A 169 -0.12 -4.93 20.55
CA CYS A 169 -0.03 -3.69 19.79
C CYS A 169 0.29 -2.47 20.64
N GLY A 170 0.40 -2.63 21.97
CA GLY A 170 0.62 -1.53 22.90
C GLY A 170 -0.58 -0.58 23.07
N GLY A 171 -1.70 -0.86 22.41
CA GLY A 171 -2.91 -0.02 22.51
C GLY A 171 -3.43 0.05 23.95
N ASP A 172 -3.75 1.24 24.40
CA ASP A 172 -4.25 1.50 25.75
C ASP A 172 -5.71 1.03 25.89
N LEU A 173 -5.93 0.12 26.83
CA LEU A 173 -7.20 -0.47 27.21
C LEU A 173 -7.53 -0.16 28.68
N ALA A 174 -6.85 0.80 29.31
CA ALA A 174 -7.02 1.14 30.72
C ALA A 174 -8.48 1.47 31.07
N ALA A 175 -9.21 2.12 30.15
CA ALA A 175 -10.64 2.38 30.28
C ALA A 175 -11.50 1.10 30.43
N ARG A 176 -11.02 -0.06 29.99
CA ARG A 176 -11.68 -1.35 30.20
C ARG A 176 -11.37 -1.98 31.55
N ALA A 177 -10.14 -1.77 32.05
CA ALA A 177 -9.72 -2.30 33.34
C ALA A 177 -10.55 -1.69 34.48
N SER A 178 -10.92 -0.40 34.35
CA SER A 178 -11.82 0.26 35.30
C SER A 178 -13.29 -0.18 35.15
N ALA A 179 -13.76 -0.46 33.94
CA ALA A 179 -15.14 -0.90 33.70
C ALA A 179 -15.41 -2.36 34.17
N GLY A 180 -14.42 -3.26 34.04
CA GLY A 180 -14.55 -4.65 34.44
C GLY A 180 -14.40 -4.93 35.94
N ALA A 181 -13.88 -3.98 36.72
CA ALA A 181 -13.76 -4.12 38.18
C ALA A 181 -15.10 -3.90 38.93
N ASN A 182 -16.12 -3.40 38.23
CA ASN A 182 -17.44 -3.07 38.81
C ASN A 182 -18.55 -4.05 38.38
N ALA A 183 -18.21 -5.16 37.71
CA ALA A 183 -19.14 -6.21 37.28
C ALA A 183 -18.73 -7.55 37.91
#